data_AF-A0A934IK32-F1
#
_entry.id   AF-A0A934IK32-F1
#
_cell.length_a   1.000
_cell.length_b   1.000
_cell.length_c   1.000
_cell.angle_alpha   90.00
_cell.angle_beta   90.00
_cell.angle_gamma   90.00
#
_symmetry.space_group_name_H-M   'P 1'
#
loop_
_entity.id
_entity.type
_entity.pdbx_description
1 polymer ?
#
loop_
_entity_poly.entity_id
_entity_poly.type
_entity_poly.pdbx_seq_one_letter_code
_entity_poly.pdbx_strand_id
1 'polypeptide(L)'
;MKPHLSVRKHSARDAARTDWIDERRREARAVVADVVHHSDHLIRLACNVLVQHGETIEEREDARILLVVVDARHPTRGNHRPDPEVGS
;
A
#
# COMPACT_ATOMS: atom_id res chain seq x y z
N MET A 1 -27.75 -25.54 18.29
CA MET A 1 -27.85 -24.11 17.94
C MET A 1 -26.64 -23.34 18.50
N LYS A 2 -25.71 -22.90 17.64
CA LYS A 2 -24.64 -21.93 17.99
C LYS A 2 -24.43 -20.81 16.93
N PRO A 3 -25.46 -20.29 16.23
CA PRO A 3 -25.23 -19.26 15.20
C PRO A 3 -24.80 -17.90 15.77
N HIS A 4 -25.27 -17.53 16.97
CA HIS A 4 -25.06 -16.19 17.54
C HIS A 4 -23.61 -15.91 17.98
N LEU A 5 -22.85 -16.92 18.41
CA LEU A 5 -21.45 -16.77 18.81
C LEU A 5 -20.53 -16.55 17.60
N SER A 6 -20.84 -17.18 16.46
CA SER A 6 -20.08 -17.02 15.23
C SER A 6 -20.23 -15.60 14.68
N VAL A 7 -21.47 -15.11 14.57
CA VAL A 7 -21.77 -13.76 14.05
C VAL A 7 -21.09 -12.67 14.87
N ARG A 8 -21.12 -12.75 16.21
CA ARG A 8 -20.44 -11.78 17.08
C ARG A 8 -18.92 -11.77 16.89
N LYS A 9 -18.32 -12.95 16.68
CA LYS A 9 -16.87 -13.07 16.45
C LYS A 9 -16.46 -12.52 15.07
N HIS A 10 -17.31 -12.65 14.06
CA HIS A 10 -17.09 -12.02 12.75
C HIS A 10 -17.19 -10.50 12.85
N SER A 11 -18.24 -9.98 13.50
CA SER A 11 -18.44 -8.54 13.69
C SER A 11 -17.28 -7.86 14.42
N ALA A 12 -16.73 -8.48 15.48
CA ALA A 12 -15.58 -7.92 16.20
C ALA A 12 -14.30 -7.88 15.34
N ARG A 13 -14.09 -8.88 14.47
CA ARG A 13 -12.96 -8.88 13.55
C ARG A 13 -13.11 -7.85 12.44
N ASP A 14 -14.32 -7.68 11.93
CA ASP A 14 -14.61 -6.70 10.88
C ASP A 14 -14.44 -5.27 11.40
N ALA A 15 -14.83 -5.01 12.66
CA ALA A 15 -14.56 -3.74 13.34
C ALA A 15 -13.04 -3.50 13.48
N ALA A 16 -12.31 -4.46 14.05
CA ALA A 16 -10.85 -4.35 14.20
C ALA A 16 -10.13 -4.16 12.85
N ARG A 17 -10.64 -4.79 11.77
CA ARG A 17 -10.13 -4.61 10.42
C ARG A 17 -10.38 -3.19 9.90
N THR A 18 -11.57 -2.66 10.14
CA THR A 18 -11.94 -1.29 9.73
C THR A 18 -11.06 -0.27 10.44
N ASP A 19 -10.91 -0.39 11.76
CA ASP A 19 -10.05 0.49 12.56
C ASP A 19 -8.59 0.43 12.08
N TRP A 20 -8.09 -0.77 11.77
CA TRP A 20 -6.75 -0.94 11.22
C TRP A 20 -6.59 -0.27 9.85
N ILE A 21 -7.57 -0.41 8.96
CA ILE A 21 -7.57 0.25 7.65
C ILE A 21 -7.54 1.78 7.82
N ASP A 22 -8.37 2.32 8.70
CA ASP A 22 -8.46 3.77 8.91
C ASP A 22 -7.16 4.36 9.49
N GLU A 23 -6.49 3.64 10.39
CA GLU A 23 -5.17 4.05 10.87
C GLU A 23 -4.12 4.03 9.75
N ARG A 24 -4.06 2.94 8.97
CA ARG A 24 -3.10 2.84 7.85
C ARG A 24 -3.32 3.93 6.80
N ARG A 25 -4.57 4.30 6.54
CA ARG A 25 -4.91 5.41 5.64
C ARG A 25 -4.42 6.75 6.19
N ARG A 26 -4.60 7.02 7.49
CA ARG A 26 -4.09 8.24 8.14
C ARG A 26 -2.57 8.34 8.04
N GLU A 27 -1.85 7.27 8.38
CA GLU A 27 -0.40 7.23 8.28
C GLU A 27 0.09 7.42 6.84
N ALA A 28 -0.56 6.76 5.87
CA ALA A 28 -0.22 6.91 4.46
C ALA A 28 -0.43 8.36 3.97
N ARG A 29 -1.53 9.01 4.37
CA ARG A 29 -1.79 10.42 4.07
C ARG A 29 -0.72 11.34 4.65
N ALA A 30 -0.29 11.08 5.90
CA ALA A 30 0.78 11.85 6.54
C ALA A 30 2.10 11.73 5.77
N VAL A 31 2.47 10.52 5.35
CA VAL A 31 3.67 10.27 4.54
C VAL A 31 3.59 10.97 3.18
N VAL A 32 2.45 10.90 2.49
CA VAL A 32 2.29 11.58 1.19
C VAL A 32 2.33 13.10 1.33
N ALA A 33 1.75 13.65 2.41
CA ALA A 33 1.80 15.08 2.69
C ALA A 33 3.24 15.58 2.94
N ASP A 34 4.12 14.72 3.48
CA ASP A 34 5.52 15.05 3.80
C ASP A 34 6.52 14.42 2.81
N VAL A 35 6.13 14.32 1.53
CA VAL A 35 6.83 13.55 0.50
C VAL A 35 8.32 13.89 0.35
N VAL A 36 8.70 15.15 0.60
CA VAL A 36 10.08 15.64 0.43
C VAL A 36 11.03 15.11 1.51
N HIS A 37 10.53 14.69 2.66
CA HIS A 37 11.32 14.19 3.79
C HIS A 37 11.34 12.66 3.88
N HIS A 38 10.71 11.97 2.93
CA HIS A 38 10.56 10.53 2.93
C HIS A 38 11.21 9.88 1.71
N SER A 39 11.67 8.63 1.89
CA SER A 39 12.28 7.87 0.79
C SER A 39 11.22 7.43 -0.22
N ASP A 40 11.59 7.33 -1.50
CA ASP A 40 10.70 6.81 -2.55
C ASP A 40 10.13 5.42 -2.23
N HIS A 41 10.83 4.60 -1.45
CA HIS A 41 10.31 3.32 -0.96
C HIS A 41 9.13 3.52 0.01
N LEU A 42 9.24 4.44 0.96
CA LEU A 42 8.15 4.76 1.89
C LEU A 42 6.96 5.37 1.15
N ILE A 43 7.22 6.24 0.16
CA ILE A 43 6.18 6.83 -0.68
C ILE A 43 5.44 5.74 -1.46
N ARG A 44 6.14 4.77 -2.05
CA ARG A 44 5.53 3.62 -2.71
C ARG A 44 4.61 2.82 -1.78
N LEU A 45 5.06 2.53 -0.56
CA LEU A 45 4.24 1.81 0.43
C LEU A 45 2.97 2.59 0.78
N ALA A 46 3.10 3.88 1.07
CA ALA A 46 1.96 4.75 1.39
C ALA A 46 0.96 4.82 0.22
N CYS A 47 1.45 5.01 -1.01
CA CYS A 47 0.58 5.04 -2.17
C CYS A 47 -0.13 3.71 -2.39
N ASN A 48 0.54 2.56 -2.22
CA ASN A 48 -0.11 1.25 -2.31
C ASN A 48 -1.24 1.06 -1.31
N VAL A 49 -1.11 1.61 -0.10
CA VAL A 49 -2.20 1.63 0.89
C VAL A 49 -3.36 2.49 0.39
N LEU A 50 -3.10 3.70 -0.12
CA LEU A 50 -4.14 4.60 -0.61
C LEU A 50 -4.83 4.08 -1.88
N VAL A 51 -4.13 3.40 -2.77
CA VAL A 51 -4.74 2.76 -3.96
C VAL A 51 -5.73 1.67 -3.56
N GLN A 52 -5.41 0.87 -2.54
CA GLN A 52 -6.24 -0.24 -2.08
C GLN A 52 -7.37 0.19 -1.14
N HIS A 53 -7.12 1.21 -0.31
CA HIS A 53 -7.96 1.55 0.83
C HIS A 53 -8.37 3.02 0.88
N GLY A 54 -8.01 3.85 -0.09
CA GLY A 54 -8.41 5.26 -0.14
C GLY A 54 -9.93 5.42 -0.02
N GLU A 55 -10.38 6.51 0.60
CA GLU A 55 -11.81 6.78 0.81
C GLU A 55 -12.52 6.99 -0.52
N THR A 56 -11.91 7.83 -1.33
CA THR A 56 -12.50 8.36 -2.54
C THR A 56 -11.83 7.77 -3.76
N ILE A 57 -12.51 7.86 -4.90
CA ILE A 57 -11.95 7.41 -6.17
C ILE A 57 -10.78 8.31 -6.54
N GLU A 58 -10.94 9.62 -6.32
CA GLU A 58 -9.94 10.65 -6.58
C GLU A 58 -8.65 10.38 -5.79
N GLU A 59 -8.75 10.09 -4.49
CA GLU A 59 -7.57 9.75 -3.66
C GLU A 59 -6.83 8.51 -4.18
N ARG A 60 -7.58 7.50 -4.65
CA ARG A 60 -7.00 6.29 -5.24
C ARG A 60 -6.32 6.58 -6.57
N GLU A 61 -6.89 7.46 -7.38
CA GLU A 61 -6.32 7.86 -8.67
C GLU A 61 -5.07 8.73 -8.51
N ASP A 62 -5.10 9.71 -7.62
CA ASP A 62 -3.93 10.54 -7.27
C ASP A 62 -2.77 9.68 -6.77
N ALA A 63 -3.04 8.69 -5.92
CA ALA A 63 -2.04 7.75 -5.45
C ALA A 63 -1.43 6.89 -6.57
N ARG A 64 -2.23 6.49 -7.58
CA ARG A 64 -1.73 5.77 -8.77
C ARG A 64 -0.83 6.67 -9.61
N ILE A 65 -1.21 7.93 -9.81
CA ILE A 65 -0.42 8.91 -10.56
C ILE A 65 0.93 9.13 -9.85
N LEU A 66 0.90 9.31 -8.52
CA LEU A 66 2.12 9.50 -7.75
C LEU A 66 3.06 8.28 -7.82
N LEU A 67 2.53 7.04 -7.80
CA LEU A 67 3.34 5.84 -8.01
C LEU A 67 4.10 5.87 -9.34
N VAL A 68 3.42 6.23 -10.43
CA VAL A 68 4.06 6.34 -11.76
C VAL A 68 5.20 7.36 -11.74
N VAL A 69 4.98 8.52 -11.10
CA VAL A 69 6.02 9.57 -10.97
C VAL A 69 7.21 9.08 -10.15
N VAL A 70 6.96 8.43 -9.01
CA VAL A 70 8.01 7.91 -8.11
C VAL A 70 8.83 6.81 -8.80
N ASP A 71 8.19 5.91 -9.54
CA ASP A 71 8.87 4.85 -10.28
C ASP A 71 9.70 5.36 -11.45
N ALA A 72 9.26 6.46 -12.09
CA ALA A 72 10.06 7.12 -13.12
C ALA A 72 11.34 7.78 -12.57
N ARG A 73 11.33 8.27 -11.31
CA ARG A 73 12.52 8.88 -10.67
C ARG A 73 13.58 7.86 -10.30
N HIS A 74 13.15 6.71 -9.81
CA HIS A 74 14.02 5.57 -9.54
C HIS A 74 13.56 4.41 -10.40
N PRO A 75 14.00 4.33 -11.68
CA PRO A 75 13.88 3.11 -12.45
C PRO A 75 14.69 2.07 -11.68
N THR A 76 14.01 1.33 -10.81
CA THR A 76 14.65 0.31 -10.01
C THR A 76 15.35 -0.61 -10.98
N ARG A 77 16.65 -0.78 -10.77
CA ARG A 77 17.61 -1.58 -11.53
C ARG A 77 16.98 -2.92 -11.92
N GLY A 78 16.31 -2.94 -13.06
CA GLY A 78 15.76 -4.14 -13.65
C GLY A 78 16.91 -5.01 -14.11
N ASN A 79 16.92 -6.24 -13.60
CA ASN A 79 17.75 -7.37 -14.00
C ASN A 79 19.20 -7.38 -13.47
N HIS A 80 19.37 -7.93 -12.26
CA HIS A 80 20.43 -8.92 -12.09
C HIS A 80 20.11 -10.06 -13.07
N ARG A 81 20.75 -10.06 -14.24
CA ARG A 81 20.77 -11.24 -15.12
C ARG A 81 21.50 -12.34 -14.33
N PRO A 82 20.93 -13.54 -14.12
CA PRO A 82 21.78 -14.66 -13.76
C PRO A 82 22.73 -14.88 -14.94
N ASP A 83 24.03 -14.87 -14.64
CA ASP A 83 25.08 -15.18 -15.61
C ASP A 83 24.82 -16.60 -16.13
N PRO A 84 24.66 -16.84 -17.45
CA PRO A 84 24.58 -18.19 -17.95
C PRO A 84 25.97 -18.81 -17.79
N GLU A 85 26.10 -19.67 -16.77
CA GLU A 85 27.15 -20.68 -16.63
C GLU A 85 27.49 -21.25 -18.02
N VAL A 86 28.63 -20.83 -18.59
CA VAL A 86 29.16 -21.36 -19.85
C VAL A 86 29.81 -22.70 -19.53
N GLY A 87 29.00 -23.75 -19.55
CA GLY A 87 29.46 -25.14 -19.59
C GLY A 87 29.55 -25.64 -21.03
N SER A 88 30.77 -25.73 -21.56
CA SER A 88 31.20 -26.71 -22.57
C SER A 88 32.72 -26.76 -22.63
#